data_AF-A0A954THD4-F1
#
_entry.id   AF-A0A954THD4-F1
#
_cell.length_a   1.000
_cell.length_b   1.000
_cell.length_c   1.000
_cell.angle_alpha   90.00
_cell.angle_beta   90.00
_cell.angle_gamma   90.00
#
_symmetry.space_group_name_H-M   'P 1'
#
loop_
_entity.id
_entity.type
_entity.pdbx_description
1 polymer ?
#
loop_
_entity_poly.entity_id
_entity_poly.type
_entity_poly.pdbx_seq_one_letter_code
_entity_poly.pdbx_strand_id
1 'polypeptide(L)'
;MAAAYPYRAWLDENLLTLDDLPDPVTVPEFDHKTVLQRQKAFGYTAETLKVLLGPMAANAIEPVGAMGNDTPLAVLSDQPQLLYNYFKQLFAQVTNPPIDAIREELVTATEVMMGTEGNLLDSTPLHCRQIKLKTPILTNAELAKFRQIDVPGFRALTLSILFRVDEGVEGLKRGLEELYTKASKAIDDGYNILILSDRGI
;
A
#
# COMPACT_ATOMS: atom_id res chain seq x y z
N MET A 1 2.69 34.94 -5.33
CA MET A 1 2.82 33.60 -4.70
C MET A 1 3.76 32.68 -5.47
N ALA A 2 3.53 32.39 -6.76
CA ALA A 2 4.39 31.46 -7.52
C ALA A 2 5.86 31.92 -7.71
N ALA A 3 6.12 33.23 -7.73
CA ALA A 3 7.47 33.79 -7.89
C ALA A 3 8.24 34.00 -6.57
N ALA A 4 7.70 33.54 -5.43
CA ALA A 4 8.34 33.76 -4.13
C ALA A 4 9.62 32.92 -3.96
N TYR A 5 9.64 31.72 -4.55
CA TYR A 5 10.77 30.80 -4.53
C TYR A 5 10.87 30.09 -5.89
N PRO A 6 12.05 29.54 -6.25
CA PRO A 6 12.24 28.83 -7.52
C PRO A 6 11.67 27.41 -7.45
N TYR A 7 10.37 27.25 -7.18
CA TYR A 7 9.71 25.96 -6.97
C TYR A 7 9.93 24.97 -8.11
N ARG A 8 9.99 25.44 -9.35
CA ARG A 8 10.24 24.57 -10.51
C ARG A 8 11.63 23.92 -10.43
N ALA A 9 12.65 24.71 -10.12
CA ALA A 9 14.01 24.18 -9.95
C ALA A 9 14.08 23.19 -8.79
N TRP A 10 13.40 23.48 -7.67
CA TRP A 10 13.36 22.56 -6.53
C TRP A 10 12.74 21.20 -6.88
N LEU A 11 11.66 21.20 -7.66
CA LEU A 11 11.04 19.97 -8.14
C LEU A 11 11.95 19.23 -9.11
N ASP A 12 12.51 19.93 -10.11
CA ASP A 12 13.37 19.31 -11.13
C ASP A 12 14.64 18.68 -10.51
N GLU A 13 15.15 19.23 -9.42
CA GLU A 13 16.35 18.73 -8.74
C GLU A 13 16.09 17.62 -7.70
N ASN A 14 14.90 17.56 -7.09
CA ASN A 14 14.67 16.72 -5.92
C ASN A 14 13.51 15.72 -6.05
N LEU A 15 12.54 15.96 -6.95
CA LEU A 15 11.40 15.07 -7.13
C LEU A 15 11.78 13.92 -8.05
N LEU A 16 11.64 12.69 -7.56
CA LEU A 16 11.88 11.49 -8.32
C LEU A 16 10.57 10.78 -8.65
N THR A 17 10.57 9.99 -9.70
CA THR A 17 9.52 9.05 -10.07
C THR A 17 10.08 7.62 -10.06
N LEU A 18 9.22 6.60 -10.23
CA LEU A 18 9.68 5.20 -10.34
C LEU A 18 10.63 4.95 -11.52
N ASP A 19 10.52 5.75 -12.58
CA ASP A 19 11.37 5.64 -13.77
C ASP A 19 12.78 6.17 -13.50
N ASP A 20 12.93 7.07 -12.52
CA ASP A 20 14.23 7.62 -12.10
C ASP A 20 14.98 6.70 -11.12
N LEU A 21 14.29 5.70 -10.56
CA LEU A 21 14.90 4.74 -9.66
C LEU A 21 15.64 3.63 -10.44
N PRO A 22 16.81 3.17 -9.95
CA PRO A 22 17.56 2.12 -10.60
C PRO A 22 16.73 0.85 -10.74
N ASP A 23 16.93 0.12 -11.83
CA ASP A 23 16.25 -1.15 -12.03
C ASP A 23 16.73 -2.18 -10.99
N PRO A 24 15.81 -3.00 -10.46
CA PRO A 24 16.15 -3.95 -9.43
C PRO A 24 16.99 -5.09 -10.03
N VAL A 25 18.06 -5.48 -9.36
CA VAL A 25 18.91 -6.62 -9.74
C VAL A 25 18.14 -7.93 -9.62
N THR A 26 17.25 -8.01 -8.64
CA THR A 26 16.40 -9.19 -8.40
C THR A 26 14.95 -8.79 -8.20
N VAL A 27 14.08 -9.38 -9.01
CA VAL A 27 12.62 -9.32 -8.81
C VAL A 27 12.18 -10.68 -8.28
N PRO A 28 11.42 -10.74 -7.18
CA PRO A 28 10.96 -12.02 -6.68
C PRO A 28 10.06 -12.74 -7.69
N GLU A 29 10.39 -13.98 -8.01
CA GLU A 29 9.64 -14.80 -8.95
C GLU A 29 8.32 -15.32 -8.38
N PHE A 30 7.41 -15.70 -9.29
CA PHE A 30 6.16 -16.36 -8.94
C PHE A 30 6.42 -17.84 -8.63
N ASP A 31 6.10 -18.26 -7.41
CA ASP A 31 6.10 -19.68 -7.06
C ASP A 31 4.69 -20.27 -7.26
N HIS A 32 4.44 -20.80 -8.45
CA HIS A 32 3.17 -21.42 -8.82
C HIS A 32 2.81 -22.63 -7.96
N LYS A 33 3.78 -23.31 -7.34
CA LYS A 33 3.52 -24.53 -6.54
C LYS A 33 2.84 -24.20 -5.22
N THR A 34 3.12 -23.04 -4.64
CA THR A 34 2.61 -22.63 -3.33
C THR A 34 1.39 -21.70 -3.39
N VAL A 35 0.94 -21.30 -4.59
CA VAL A 35 -0.19 -20.37 -4.78
C VAL A 35 -1.44 -20.85 -4.04
N LEU A 36 -1.84 -22.11 -4.20
CA LEU A 36 -3.05 -22.63 -3.57
C LEU A 36 -2.94 -22.62 -2.04
N GLN A 37 -1.77 -22.92 -1.50
CA GLN A 37 -1.52 -22.90 -0.06
C GLN A 37 -1.64 -21.48 0.50
N ARG A 38 -1.02 -20.50 -0.16
CA ARG A 38 -1.08 -19.09 0.23
C ARG A 38 -2.51 -18.53 0.10
N GLN A 39 -3.21 -18.85 -0.99
CA GLN A 39 -4.61 -18.48 -1.16
C GLN A 39 -5.47 -18.97 0.01
N LYS A 40 -5.30 -20.22 0.44
CA LYS A 40 -6.00 -20.75 1.62
C LYS A 40 -5.60 -20.03 2.91
N ALA A 41 -4.30 -19.78 3.11
CA ALA A 41 -3.81 -19.07 4.30
C ALA A 41 -4.39 -17.65 4.44
N PHE A 42 -4.62 -16.97 3.31
CA PHE A 42 -5.21 -15.62 3.26
C PHE A 42 -6.73 -15.61 3.06
N GLY A 43 -7.40 -16.76 3.13
CA GLY A 43 -8.86 -16.83 3.06
C GLY A 43 -9.48 -16.60 1.67
N TYR A 44 -8.70 -16.75 0.59
CA TYR A 44 -9.26 -16.70 -0.77
C TYR A 44 -10.19 -17.90 -1.01
N THR A 45 -11.40 -17.61 -1.46
CA THR A 45 -12.38 -18.64 -1.82
C THR A 45 -12.47 -18.81 -3.34
N ALA A 46 -13.02 -19.94 -3.79
CA ALA A 46 -13.27 -20.17 -5.20
C ALA A 46 -14.21 -19.09 -5.81
N GLU A 47 -15.13 -18.56 -5.01
CA GLU A 47 -16.01 -17.46 -5.41
C GLU A 47 -15.23 -16.16 -5.59
N THR A 48 -14.39 -15.78 -4.63
CA THR A 48 -13.51 -14.60 -4.76
C THR A 48 -12.63 -14.70 -6.01
N LEU A 49 -12.06 -15.87 -6.30
CA LEU A 49 -11.23 -16.06 -7.48
C LEU A 49 -12.03 -15.96 -8.79
N LYS A 50 -13.20 -16.61 -8.88
CA LYS A 50 -13.97 -16.72 -10.12
C LYS A 50 -14.89 -15.53 -10.40
N VAL A 51 -15.52 -14.98 -9.37
CA VAL A 51 -16.54 -13.93 -9.48
C VAL A 51 -15.92 -12.55 -9.37
N LEU A 52 -14.85 -12.37 -8.58
CA LEU A 52 -14.19 -11.07 -8.39
C LEU A 52 -12.91 -10.95 -9.22
N LEU A 53 -11.87 -11.73 -8.86
CA LEU A 53 -10.54 -11.55 -9.44
C LEU A 53 -10.45 -11.89 -10.94
N GLY A 54 -11.07 -12.98 -11.37
CA GLY A 54 -11.06 -13.40 -12.77
C GLY A 54 -11.60 -12.33 -13.72
N PRO A 55 -12.81 -11.80 -13.48
CA PRO A 55 -13.38 -10.70 -14.27
C PRO A 55 -12.55 -9.40 -14.19
N MET A 56 -12.02 -9.03 -13.03
CA MET A 56 -11.14 -7.85 -12.91
C MET A 56 -9.88 -8.00 -13.76
N ALA A 57 -9.25 -9.18 -13.73
CA ALA A 57 -8.06 -9.46 -14.53
C ALA A 57 -8.35 -9.48 -16.04
N ALA A 58 -9.52 -9.95 -16.46
CA ALA A 58 -9.89 -10.05 -17.88
C ALA A 58 -10.37 -8.71 -18.47
N ASN A 59 -11.13 -7.92 -17.70
CA ASN A 59 -11.86 -6.77 -18.21
C ASN A 59 -11.37 -5.42 -17.66
N ALA A 60 -10.42 -5.43 -16.71
CA ALA A 60 -9.91 -4.23 -16.03
C ALA A 60 -11.00 -3.37 -15.35
N ILE A 61 -12.13 -3.99 -14.98
CA ILE A 61 -13.24 -3.37 -14.25
C ILE A 61 -13.70 -4.29 -13.13
N GLU A 62 -14.11 -3.69 -12.01
CA GLU A 62 -14.75 -4.43 -10.94
C GLU A 62 -16.07 -5.06 -11.44
N PRO A 63 -16.31 -6.35 -11.17
CA PRO A 63 -17.53 -7.01 -11.60
C PRO A 63 -18.75 -6.44 -10.89
N VAL A 64 -19.78 -6.16 -11.68
CA VAL A 64 -21.05 -5.65 -11.16
C VAL A 64 -21.93 -6.81 -10.71
N GLY A 65 -22.38 -6.74 -9.45
CA GLY A 65 -23.38 -7.62 -8.88
C GLY A 65 -24.76 -6.98 -8.81
N ALA A 66 -25.77 -7.77 -8.44
CA ALA A 66 -27.12 -7.30 -8.14
C ALA A 66 -27.60 -7.92 -6.82
N MET A 67 -28.72 -7.39 -6.29
CA MET A 67 -29.28 -7.71 -4.97
C MET A 67 -28.48 -7.12 -3.79
N GLY A 68 -29.11 -7.10 -2.62
CA GLY A 68 -28.47 -6.68 -1.37
C GLY A 68 -27.53 -7.75 -0.84
N ASN A 69 -26.63 -7.35 0.06
CA ASN A 69 -25.78 -8.28 0.78
C ASN A 69 -26.57 -8.97 1.90
N ASP A 70 -26.94 -10.24 1.70
CA ASP A 70 -27.67 -11.07 2.66
C ASP A 70 -26.74 -11.88 3.59
N THR A 71 -25.44 -11.58 3.59
CA THR A 71 -24.50 -12.19 4.54
C THR A 71 -24.63 -11.55 5.93
N PRO A 72 -24.47 -12.33 7.01
CA PRO A 72 -24.46 -11.78 8.36
C PRO A 72 -23.32 -10.76 8.50
N LEU A 73 -23.48 -9.81 9.43
CA LEU A 73 -22.37 -8.93 9.82
C LEU A 73 -21.17 -9.78 10.22
N ALA A 74 -19.95 -9.32 9.92
CA ALA A 74 -18.74 -10.11 10.15
C ALA A 74 -18.61 -10.62 11.60
N VAL A 75 -19.04 -9.81 12.58
CA VAL A 75 -19.05 -10.18 14.01
C VAL A 75 -20.09 -11.25 14.39
N LEU A 76 -21.12 -11.44 13.55
CA LEU A 76 -22.21 -12.41 13.74
C LEU A 76 -22.06 -13.64 12.83
N SER A 77 -20.99 -13.72 12.04
CA SER A 77 -20.79 -14.82 11.10
C SER A 77 -20.23 -16.05 11.81
N ASP A 78 -20.77 -17.22 11.47
CA ASP A 78 -20.21 -18.52 11.89
C ASP A 78 -18.99 -18.94 11.04
N GLN A 79 -18.65 -18.17 10.00
CA GLN A 79 -17.50 -18.40 9.11
C GLN A 79 -16.34 -17.47 9.46
N PRO A 80 -15.07 -17.90 9.27
CA PRO A 80 -13.92 -17.02 9.45
C PRO A 80 -14.02 -15.77 8.57
N GLN A 81 -13.92 -14.59 9.19
CA GLN A 81 -14.00 -13.30 8.50
C GLN A 81 -12.63 -12.64 8.43
N LEU A 82 -12.34 -12.01 7.29
CA LEU A 82 -11.13 -11.22 7.11
C LEU A 82 -11.29 -9.85 7.76
N LEU A 83 -10.17 -9.29 8.21
CA LEU A 83 -10.15 -8.05 9.00
C LEU A 83 -10.87 -6.89 8.30
N TYR A 84 -10.73 -6.77 6.98
CA TYR A 84 -11.36 -5.71 6.21
C TYR A 84 -12.90 -5.80 6.18
N ASN A 85 -13.51 -6.97 6.46
CA ASN A 85 -14.97 -7.10 6.50
C ASN A 85 -15.62 -6.37 7.70
N TYR A 86 -14.82 -6.07 8.73
CA TYR A 86 -15.24 -5.32 9.91
C TYR A 86 -15.27 -3.80 9.66
N PHE A 87 -14.58 -3.32 8.62
CA PHE A 87 -14.56 -1.90 8.25
C PHE A 87 -15.65 -1.62 7.21
N LYS A 88 -16.36 -0.50 7.36
CA LYS A 88 -17.38 -0.04 6.41
C LYS A 88 -16.97 1.30 5.84
N GLN A 89 -17.07 1.44 4.52
CA GLN A 89 -16.78 2.68 3.83
C GLN A 89 -17.82 3.73 4.23
N LEU A 90 -17.34 4.87 4.73
CA LEU A 90 -18.20 6.01 4.97
C LEU A 90 -18.49 6.71 3.64
N PHE A 91 -19.66 7.33 3.55
CA PHE A 91 -20.05 8.14 2.39
C PHE A 91 -20.70 9.43 2.85
N ALA A 92 -20.52 10.47 2.04
CA ALA A 92 -21.07 11.78 2.32
C ALA A 92 -22.58 11.79 2.05
N GLN A 93 -23.35 12.41 2.94
CA GLN A 93 -24.79 12.62 2.80
C GLN A 93 -25.13 14.03 3.24
N VAL A 94 -25.88 14.77 2.41
CA VAL A 94 -26.45 16.11 2.69
C VAL A 94 -25.41 17.22 2.90
N THR A 95 -24.46 17.06 3.81
CA THR A 95 -23.49 18.08 4.25
C THR A 95 -22.48 18.46 3.18
N ASN A 96 -22.10 17.51 2.33
CA ASN A 96 -21.18 17.70 1.21
C ASN A 96 -21.54 16.70 0.10
N PRO A 97 -21.57 17.11 -1.18
CA PRO A 97 -21.92 16.22 -2.28
C PRO A 97 -20.78 15.23 -2.58
N PRO A 98 -21.09 13.98 -2.98
CA PRO A 98 -20.09 13.07 -3.55
C PRO A 98 -19.63 13.56 -4.93
N ILE A 99 -18.40 13.22 -5.31
CA ILE A 99 -17.80 13.54 -6.62
C ILE A 99 -18.04 12.37 -7.58
N ASP A 100 -18.31 12.66 -8.85
CA ASP A 100 -18.37 11.65 -9.91
C ASP A 100 -16.95 11.29 -10.38
N ALA A 101 -16.40 10.18 -9.90
CA ALA A 101 -15.03 9.76 -10.19
C ALA A 101 -14.74 9.49 -11.69
N ILE A 102 -15.77 9.32 -12.53
CA ILE A 102 -15.61 9.07 -13.96
C ILE A 102 -15.73 10.38 -14.74
N ARG A 103 -16.76 11.19 -14.46
CA ARG A 103 -17.00 12.44 -15.19
C ARG A 103 -16.09 13.58 -14.73
N GLU A 104 -15.67 13.54 -13.47
CA GLU A 104 -14.83 14.55 -12.83
C GLU A 104 -13.41 14.01 -12.56
N GLU A 105 -12.94 13.05 -13.36
CA GLU A 105 -11.61 12.43 -13.20
C GLU A 105 -10.49 13.50 -13.14
N LEU A 106 -10.60 14.56 -13.95
CA LEU A 106 -9.62 15.66 -14.03
C LEU A 106 -9.38 16.41 -12.70
N VAL A 107 -10.31 16.36 -11.74
CA VAL A 107 -10.16 16.99 -10.42
C VAL A 107 -9.85 16.00 -9.31
N THR A 108 -9.71 14.72 -9.66
CA THR A 108 -9.31 13.64 -8.76
C THR A 108 -7.90 13.17 -9.07
N ALA A 109 -7.16 12.71 -8.05
CA ALA A 109 -5.82 12.18 -8.22
C ALA A 109 -5.62 11.00 -7.27
N THR A 110 -4.93 9.97 -7.76
CA THR A 110 -4.50 8.81 -6.96
C THR A 110 -3.00 8.83 -6.70
N GLU A 111 -2.33 9.94 -7.09
CA GLU A 111 -0.89 10.10 -6.92
C GLU A 111 -0.51 10.12 -5.43
N VAL A 112 0.60 9.47 -5.11
CA VAL A 112 1.13 9.39 -3.74
C VAL A 112 2.56 9.92 -3.75
N MET A 113 2.90 10.71 -2.73
CA MET A 113 4.25 11.20 -2.51
C MET A 113 4.87 10.40 -1.36
N MET A 114 6.04 9.82 -1.58
CA MET A 114 6.75 9.00 -0.60
C MET A 114 8.11 9.61 -0.27
N GLY A 115 8.36 9.86 1.01
CA GLY A 115 9.62 10.44 1.46
C GLY A 115 9.47 11.11 2.82
N THR A 116 10.53 11.75 3.28
CA THR A 116 10.53 12.47 4.55
C THR A 116 9.76 13.78 4.42
N GLU A 117 8.72 13.96 5.22
CA GLU A 117 8.04 15.25 5.36
C GLU A 117 8.87 16.21 6.22
N GLY A 118 8.96 17.47 5.80
CA GLY A 118 9.70 18.52 6.51
C GLY A 118 8.80 19.43 7.34
N ASN A 119 9.39 20.50 7.88
CA ASN A 119 8.65 21.50 8.64
C ASN A 119 7.74 22.32 7.72
N LEU A 120 6.43 22.25 7.92
CA LEU A 120 5.43 22.96 7.11
C LEU A 120 5.57 24.50 7.15
N LEU A 121 6.18 25.05 8.21
CA LEU A 121 6.35 26.50 8.35
C LEU A 121 7.51 27.07 7.52
N ASP A 122 8.40 26.21 7.05
CA ASP A 122 9.55 26.60 6.24
C ASP A 122 9.30 26.29 4.76
N SER A 123 9.99 27.00 3.86
CA SER A 123 9.95 26.72 2.42
C SER A 123 11.35 26.39 1.95
N THR A 124 11.65 25.09 1.81
CA THR A 124 12.98 24.61 1.45
C THR A 124 12.91 23.60 0.29
N PRO A 125 13.97 23.47 -0.52
CA PRO A 125 14.03 22.47 -1.58
C PRO A 125 13.91 21.02 -1.07
N LEU A 126 14.24 20.77 0.20
CA LEU A 126 14.14 19.44 0.81
C LEU A 126 12.71 18.91 0.85
N HIS A 127 11.69 19.79 0.85
CA HIS A 127 10.29 19.37 0.76
C HIS A 127 9.96 18.69 -0.57
N CYS A 128 10.72 18.98 -1.62
CA CYS A 128 10.56 18.35 -2.92
C CYS A 128 11.29 16.99 -3.02
N ARG A 129 12.09 16.59 -2.00
CA ARG A 129 12.78 15.30 -1.97
C ARG A 129 11.80 14.17 -1.64
N GLN A 130 11.04 13.80 -2.66
CA GLN A 130 9.95 12.82 -2.59
C GLN A 130 10.05 11.89 -3.81
N ILE A 131 9.49 10.70 -3.69
CA ILE A 131 9.25 9.79 -4.81
C ILE A 131 7.75 9.87 -5.13
N LYS A 132 7.44 10.38 -6.31
CA LYS A 132 6.09 10.48 -6.84
C LYS A 132 5.66 9.17 -7.47
N LEU A 133 4.58 8.61 -6.94
CA LEU A 133 3.88 7.45 -7.47
C LEU A 133 2.60 7.90 -8.17
N LYS A 134 2.29 7.32 -9.33
CA LYS A 134 1.04 7.59 -10.04
C LYS A 134 -0.18 6.99 -9.34
N THR A 135 0.03 5.90 -8.59
CA THR A 135 -1.00 5.14 -7.87
C THR A 135 -0.36 4.48 -6.65
N PRO A 136 -1.11 4.20 -5.56
CA PRO A 136 -0.61 3.42 -4.42
C PRO A 136 -0.34 1.94 -4.75
N ILE A 137 -0.70 1.46 -5.93
CA ILE A 137 -0.54 0.05 -6.33
C ILE A 137 0.80 -0.13 -7.02
N LEU A 138 1.62 -1.06 -6.51
CA LEU A 138 2.94 -1.38 -7.05
C LEU A 138 2.99 -2.83 -7.53
N THR A 139 3.61 -3.05 -8.67
CA THR A 139 4.02 -4.36 -9.16
C THR A 139 5.20 -4.91 -8.37
N ASN A 140 5.48 -6.21 -8.50
CA ASN A 140 6.65 -6.83 -7.87
C ASN A 140 7.98 -6.18 -8.30
N ALA A 141 8.08 -5.72 -9.55
CA ALA A 141 9.28 -5.07 -10.07
C ALA A 141 9.45 -3.67 -9.47
N GLU A 142 8.38 -2.87 -9.41
CA GLU A 142 8.41 -1.54 -8.80
C GLU A 142 8.68 -1.61 -7.30
N LEU A 143 8.07 -2.56 -6.58
CA LEU A 143 8.39 -2.77 -5.16
C LEU A 143 9.85 -3.21 -4.96
N ALA A 144 10.42 -3.97 -5.89
CA ALA A 144 11.82 -4.37 -5.83
C ALA A 144 12.78 -3.17 -6.00
N LYS A 145 12.41 -2.14 -6.80
CA LYS A 145 13.17 -0.88 -6.87
C LYS A 145 13.31 -0.22 -5.49
N PHE A 146 12.22 -0.19 -4.71
CA PHE A 146 12.28 0.34 -3.34
C PHE A 146 13.14 -0.50 -2.41
N ARG A 147 13.06 -1.84 -2.49
CA ARG A 147 13.86 -2.73 -1.64
C ARG A 147 15.37 -2.56 -1.86
N GLN A 148 15.76 -2.22 -3.08
CA GLN A 148 17.15 -2.04 -3.50
C GLN A 148 17.48 -0.56 -3.74
N ILE A 149 16.73 0.35 -3.10
CA ILE A 149 16.90 1.77 -3.33
C ILE A 149 18.29 2.21 -2.88
N ASP A 150 19.05 2.76 -3.83
CA ASP A 150 20.38 3.31 -3.62
C ASP A 150 20.44 4.73 -4.20
N VAL A 151 19.64 5.61 -3.60
CA VAL A 151 19.48 6.99 -4.03
C VAL A 151 19.67 7.90 -2.81
N PRO A 152 20.46 8.98 -2.91
CA PRO A 152 20.71 9.89 -1.79
C PRO A 152 19.42 10.40 -1.14
N GLY A 153 19.32 10.21 0.17
CA GLY A 153 18.17 10.67 0.96
C GLY A 153 17.00 9.70 1.01
N PHE A 154 17.06 8.53 0.36
CA PHE A 154 16.07 7.47 0.51
C PHE A 154 16.72 6.19 0.99
N ARG A 155 16.14 5.59 2.04
CA ARG A 155 16.59 4.32 2.61
C ARG A 155 15.38 3.48 2.97
N ALA A 156 15.32 2.29 2.40
CA ALA A 156 14.25 1.35 2.65
C ALA A 156 14.68 0.18 3.54
N LEU A 157 13.77 -0.28 4.40
CA LEU A 157 13.93 -1.51 5.17
C LEU A 157 12.68 -2.37 5.04
N THR A 158 12.87 -3.67 4.78
CA THR A 158 11.77 -4.64 4.80
C THR A 158 11.62 -5.24 6.21
N LEU A 159 10.44 -5.08 6.79
CA LEU A 159 10.06 -5.64 8.08
C LEU A 159 9.08 -6.80 7.86
N SER A 160 9.42 -7.96 8.42
CA SER A 160 8.50 -9.10 8.43
C SER A 160 7.32 -8.82 9.35
N ILE A 161 6.10 -9.11 8.88
CA ILE A 161 4.87 -9.09 9.69
C ILE A 161 4.42 -10.49 10.10
N LEU A 162 5.29 -11.49 9.96
CA LEU A 162 5.03 -12.86 10.35
C LEU A 162 5.13 -13.04 11.86
N PHE A 163 4.26 -13.88 12.40
CA PHE A 163 4.28 -14.33 13.78
C PHE A 163 4.05 -15.85 13.79
N ARG A 164 4.41 -16.50 14.89
CA ARG A 164 4.25 -17.95 14.99
C ARG A 164 2.82 -18.32 15.37
N VAL A 165 2.20 -19.19 14.57
CA VAL A 165 0.80 -19.61 14.76
C VAL A 165 0.62 -20.48 16.02
N ASP A 166 1.65 -21.24 16.40
CA ASP A 166 1.64 -22.11 17.59
C ASP A 166 1.54 -21.32 18.91
N GLU A 167 1.86 -20.02 18.89
CA GLU A 167 1.77 -19.12 20.04
C GLU A 167 0.41 -18.41 20.16
N GLY A 168 -0.51 -18.63 19.21
CA GLY A 168 -1.87 -18.10 19.24
C GLY A 168 -1.94 -16.57 19.38
N VAL A 169 -2.89 -16.10 20.19
CA VAL A 169 -3.16 -14.66 20.39
C VAL A 169 -1.97 -13.93 21.01
N GLU A 170 -1.26 -14.56 21.94
CA GLU A 170 -0.08 -13.95 22.57
C GLU A 170 1.09 -13.85 21.58
N GLY A 171 1.23 -14.82 20.68
CA GLY A 171 2.16 -14.75 19.55
C GLY A 171 1.89 -13.55 18.64
N LEU A 172 0.62 -13.31 18.29
CA LEU A 172 0.23 -12.15 17.49
C LEU A 172 0.54 -10.83 18.22
N LYS A 173 0.15 -10.71 19.50
CA LYS A 173 0.43 -9.50 20.30
C LYS A 173 1.93 -9.19 20.35
N ARG A 174 2.74 -10.21 20.65
CA ARG A 174 4.20 -10.07 20.67
C ARG A 174 4.76 -9.71 19.29
N GLY A 175 4.25 -10.33 18.22
CA GLY A 175 4.62 -9.99 16.85
C GLY A 175 4.37 -8.51 16.51
N LEU A 176 3.26 -7.95 16.98
CA LEU A 176 2.95 -6.52 16.83
C LEU A 176 3.91 -5.64 17.62
N GLU A 177 4.16 -5.94 18.90
CA GLU A 177 5.10 -5.18 19.73
C GLU A 177 6.53 -5.19 19.18
N GLU A 178 6.97 -6.35 18.69
CA GLU A 178 8.25 -6.48 18.00
C GLU A 178 8.29 -5.66 16.72
N LEU A 179 7.21 -5.66 15.94
CA LEU A 179 7.12 -4.87 14.72
C LEU A 179 7.22 -3.37 15.03
N TYR A 180 6.51 -2.89 16.05
CA TYR A 180 6.58 -1.49 16.48
C TYR A 180 8.01 -1.11 16.91
N THR A 181 8.64 -1.95 17.72
CA THR A 181 10.02 -1.71 18.17
C THR A 181 11.00 -1.68 17.00
N LYS A 182 10.88 -2.62 16.06
CA LYS A 182 11.73 -2.68 14.85
C LYS A 182 11.50 -1.47 13.95
N ALA A 183 10.25 -1.04 13.78
CA ALA A 183 9.90 0.13 12.98
C ALA A 183 10.46 1.42 13.58
N SER A 184 10.28 1.65 14.90
CA SER A 184 10.86 2.80 15.59
C SER A 184 12.38 2.83 15.46
N LYS A 185 13.05 1.70 15.72
CA LYS A 185 14.50 1.61 15.56
C LYS A 185 14.94 1.89 14.13
N ALA A 186 14.22 1.38 13.13
CA ALA A 186 14.55 1.64 11.74
C ALA A 186 14.47 3.14 11.41
N ILE A 187 13.45 3.83 11.93
CA ILE A 187 13.33 5.28 11.77
C ILE A 187 14.51 6.01 12.44
N ASP A 188 14.89 5.63 13.67
CA ASP A 188 16.05 6.19 14.37
C ASP A 188 17.37 5.93 13.63
N ASP A 189 17.51 4.76 12.99
CA ASP A 189 18.65 4.39 12.16
C ASP A 189 18.65 5.12 10.79
N GLY A 190 17.65 5.99 10.53
CA GLY A 190 17.55 6.85 9.36
C GLY A 190 16.90 6.20 8.13
N TYR A 191 16.12 5.13 8.31
CA TYR A 191 15.27 4.59 7.26
C TYR A 191 13.97 5.40 7.16
N ASN A 192 13.64 5.88 5.96
CA ASN A 192 12.45 6.68 5.71
C ASN A 192 11.40 5.99 4.83
N ILE A 193 11.68 4.76 4.40
CA ILE A 193 10.73 3.88 3.72
C ILE A 193 10.69 2.54 4.46
N LEU A 194 9.53 2.15 4.96
CA LEU A 194 9.34 0.86 5.63
C LEU A 194 8.44 -0.03 4.78
N ILE A 195 8.92 -1.22 4.45
CA ILE A 195 8.19 -2.20 3.65
C ILE A 195 7.72 -3.31 4.58
N LEU A 196 6.44 -3.33 4.91
CA LEU A 196 5.84 -4.41 5.69
C LEU A 196 5.57 -5.61 4.77
N SER A 197 6.09 -6.81 5.10
CA SER A 197 5.99 -7.97 4.23
C SER A 197 5.56 -9.24 4.95
N ASP A 198 4.56 -9.91 4.39
CA ASP A 198 4.06 -11.23 4.76
C ASP A 198 4.76 -12.38 4.00
N ARG A 199 5.85 -12.09 3.28
CA ARG A 199 6.60 -13.11 2.56
C ARG A 199 7.28 -14.05 3.56
N GLY A 200 7.12 -15.35 3.36
CA GLY A 200 7.65 -16.41 4.23
C GLY A 200 6.57 -17.31 4.84
N ILE A 201 5.30 -17.08 4.50
CA ILE A 201 4.16 -18.00 4.73
C ILE A 201 4.24 -19.21 3.80
#